data_AF-A0A291P8B5-F1
#
_entry.id   AF-A0A291P8B5-F1
#
_cell.length_a   1.000
_cell.length_b   1.000
_cell.length_c   1.000
_cell.angle_alpha   90.00
_cell.angle_beta   90.00
_cell.angle_gamma   90.00
#
_symmetry.space_group_name_H-M   'P 1'
#
loop_
_entity.id
_entity.type
_entity.pdbx_description
1 polymer ?
#
loop_
_entity_poly.entity_id
_entity_poly.type
_entity_poly.pdbx_seq_one_letter_code
_entity_poly.pdbx_strand_id
1 'polypeptide(L)'
;MTGAFRPSRRKNARIAGVPVLVACLFLLAGCASAPHLAPATRQALPERVQLDDVPFHGQRDYQCGPASLAMALQAAGRDVSVDTLIPQVFLPGREGSVQPEMLATVRRHGLVAYRLPGRFTALLTELAAGHPVVVLQNLALPAWPLWHYAVAIGYDLSGETLTLHTGMTPEREVAFGRFDATWARGDRWAFVALPPGELPAATLAGALRAIADFEAVQGSRAALPAWRALTDRQPEWAMALFGLGNARHATGDIAGARVAFRRATEADPELAPAWLNLGQLARQAGDLADARRAFSRAAAIPGPWQDRARDAREALDTEIDA
;
A
#
# COMPACT_ATOMS: atom_id res chain seq x y z
N MET A 1 -87.61 -23.78 -8.53
CA MET A 1 -86.19 -24.03 -8.20
C MET A 1 -85.52 -22.68 -7.94
N THR A 2 -85.23 -22.41 -6.68
CA THR A 2 -84.64 -21.17 -6.17
C THR A 2 -83.11 -21.26 -6.26
N GLY A 3 -82.47 -20.32 -6.95
CA GLY A 3 -81.01 -20.22 -7.06
C GLY A 3 -80.52 -18.86 -6.57
N ALA A 4 -79.84 -18.86 -5.43
CA ALA A 4 -79.35 -17.67 -4.73
C ALA A 4 -78.15 -17.01 -5.45
N PHE A 5 -78.20 -15.69 -5.63
CA PHE A 5 -77.05 -14.89 -6.08
C PHE A 5 -76.25 -14.42 -4.86
N ARG A 6 -75.00 -14.90 -4.70
CA ARG A 6 -74.04 -14.38 -3.71
C ARG A 6 -73.11 -13.36 -4.39
N PRO A 7 -72.95 -12.13 -3.89
CA PRO A 7 -71.92 -11.22 -4.40
C PRO A 7 -70.54 -11.62 -3.84
N SER A 8 -69.54 -11.72 -4.72
CA SER A 8 -68.16 -12.00 -4.32
C SER A 8 -67.52 -10.73 -3.71
N ARG A 9 -67.12 -10.82 -2.43
CA ARG A 9 -66.28 -9.80 -1.79
C ARG A 9 -64.88 -9.85 -2.42
N ARG A 10 -64.59 -8.96 -3.37
CA ARG A 10 -63.19 -8.68 -3.74
C ARG A 10 -62.53 -7.97 -2.55
N LYS A 11 -61.74 -8.72 -1.79
CA LYS A 11 -60.86 -8.16 -0.75
C LYS A 11 -59.83 -7.25 -1.43
N ASN A 12 -59.72 -6.02 -0.96
CA ASN A 12 -58.78 -5.01 -1.44
C ASN A 12 -57.32 -5.44 -1.17
N ALA A 13 -56.75 -6.27 -2.04
CA ALA A 13 -55.33 -6.67 -1.99
C ALA A 13 -54.36 -5.50 -2.26
N ARG A 14 -54.86 -4.35 -2.73
CA ARG A 14 -54.04 -3.17 -3.06
C ARG A 14 -53.51 -2.39 -1.85
N ILE A 15 -54.13 -2.51 -0.68
CA ILE A 15 -53.75 -1.73 0.52
C ILE A 15 -52.63 -2.42 1.31
N ALA A 16 -52.44 -3.74 1.16
CA ALA A 16 -51.38 -4.49 1.86
C ALA A 16 -50.01 -4.42 1.16
N GLY A 17 -49.97 -4.13 -0.14
CA GLY A 17 -48.71 -4.02 -0.90
C GLY A 17 -47.94 -2.72 -0.63
N VAL A 18 -48.65 -1.62 -0.39
CA VAL A 18 -48.04 -0.31 -0.09
C VAL A 18 -47.25 -0.30 1.22
N PRO A 19 -47.75 -0.79 2.37
CA PRO A 19 -46.96 -0.83 3.60
C PRO A 19 -45.78 -1.80 3.53
N VAL A 20 -45.87 -2.89 2.75
CA VAL A 20 -44.73 -3.80 2.53
C VAL A 20 -43.66 -3.14 1.64
N LEU A 21 -44.06 -2.45 0.57
CA LEU A 21 -43.13 -1.71 -0.29
C LEU A 21 -42.47 -0.55 0.49
N VAL A 22 -43.24 0.16 1.31
CA VAL A 22 -42.75 1.24 2.18
C VAL A 22 -41.85 0.69 3.28
N ALA A 23 -42.18 -0.44 3.91
CA ALA A 23 -41.30 -1.12 4.86
C ALA A 23 -40.00 -1.62 4.20
N CYS A 24 -40.05 -2.14 2.97
CA CYS A 24 -38.86 -2.48 2.19
C CYS A 24 -38.03 -1.24 1.83
N LEU A 25 -38.66 -0.10 1.54
CA LEU A 25 -37.96 1.17 1.30
C LEU A 25 -37.29 1.71 2.57
N PHE A 26 -37.91 1.55 3.75
CA PHE A 26 -37.29 1.90 5.04
C PHE A 26 -36.18 0.93 5.46
N LEU A 27 -36.26 -0.36 5.09
CA LEU A 27 -35.18 -1.33 5.28
C LEU A 27 -33.99 -1.11 4.33
N LEU A 28 -34.20 -0.38 3.21
CA LEU A 28 -33.15 0.00 2.25
C LEU A 28 -32.55 1.38 2.53
N ALA A 29 -33.03 2.10 3.54
CA ALA A 29 -32.38 3.31 4.06
C ALA A 29 -31.17 2.91 4.92
N GLY A 30 -30.19 2.25 4.31
CA GLY A 30 -28.86 2.13 4.89
C GLY A 30 -28.30 3.55 4.99
N CYS A 31 -28.26 4.12 6.20
CA CYS A 31 -27.56 5.36 6.46
C CYS A 31 -26.11 5.16 6.05
N ALA A 32 -25.71 5.68 4.89
CA ALA A 32 -24.31 5.85 4.56
C ALA A 32 -23.78 6.95 5.47
N SER A 33 -23.45 6.58 6.72
CA SER A 33 -22.82 7.49 7.67
C SER A 33 -21.44 7.87 7.14
N ALA A 34 -21.12 9.16 7.22
CA ALA A 34 -19.79 9.64 6.90
C ALA A 34 -18.75 8.90 7.76
N PRO A 35 -17.56 8.58 7.21
CA PRO A 35 -16.48 8.01 7.99
C PRO A 35 -16.16 8.95 9.15
N HIS A 36 -16.18 8.41 10.38
CA HIS A 36 -15.94 9.21 11.56
C HIS A 36 -14.47 9.63 11.63
N LEU A 37 -14.18 10.91 11.38
CA LEU A 37 -12.87 11.50 11.62
C LEU A 37 -12.74 11.91 13.09
N ALA A 38 -11.69 11.45 13.76
CA ALA A 38 -11.41 11.88 15.13
C ALA A 38 -11.16 13.41 15.15
N PRO A 39 -11.61 14.14 16.19
CA PRO A 39 -11.43 15.60 16.26
C PRO A 39 -9.97 16.04 16.10
N ALA A 40 -9.04 15.29 16.71
CA ALA A 40 -7.61 15.54 16.59
C ALA A 40 -7.11 15.41 15.14
N THR A 41 -7.67 14.48 14.35
CA THR A 41 -7.31 14.32 12.94
C THR A 41 -7.82 15.48 12.09
N ARG A 42 -9.05 15.96 12.32
CA ARG A 42 -9.56 17.14 11.61
C ARG A 42 -8.71 18.38 11.88
N GLN A 43 -8.24 18.56 13.11
CA GLN A 43 -7.40 19.72 13.47
C GLN A 43 -5.99 19.64 12.88
N ALA A 44 -5.47 18.44 12.62
CA ALA A 44 -4.12 18.24 12.10
C ALA A 44 -4.04 18.34 10.57
N LEU A 45 -5.16 18.20 9.87
CA LEU A 45 -5.23 18.25 8.41
C LEU A 45 -5.60 19.66 7.93
N PRO A 46 -5.07 20.11 6.78
CA PRO A 46 -5.59 21.30 6.10
C PRO A 46 -7.10 21.19 5.84
N GLU A 47 -7.81 22.32 5.83
CA GLU A 47 -9.27 22.32 5.63
C GLU A 47 -9.68 21.81 4.24
N ARG A 48 -8.88 22.16 3.22
CA ARG A 48 -9.06 21.75 1.83
C ARG A 48 -7.71 21.45 1.20
N VAL A 49 -7.66 20.38 0.41
CA VAL A 49 -6.51 20.01 -0.41
C VAL A 49 -7.00 19.69 -1.81
N GLN A 50 -6.24 20.12 -2.81
CA GLN A 50 -6.45 19.78 -4.21
C GLN A 50 -5.07 19.64 -4.88
N LEU A 51 -4.87 18.54 -5.60
CA LEU A 51 -3.64 18.24 -6.33
C LEU A 51 -3.88 18.51 -7.82
N ASP A 52 -3.66 19.75 -8.26
CA ASP A 52 -3.98 20.21 -9.62
C ASP A 52 -3.08 19.60 -10.70
N ASP A 53 -1.88 19.15 -10.33
CA ASP A 53 -0.88 18.61 -11.26
C ASP A 53 -1.08 17.11 -11.56
N VAL A 54 -2.12 16.47 -11.01
CA VAL A 54 -2.42 15.07 -11.31
C VAL A 54 -3.09 15.02 -12.69
N PRO A 55 -2.46 14.39 -13.70
CA PRO A 55 -3.05 14.34 -15.02
C PRO A 55 -4.31 13.48 -15.04
N PHE A 56 -5.23 13.76 -15.96
CA PHE A 56 -6.45 12.98 -16.14
C PHE A 56 -6.39 12.09 -17.37
N HIS A 57 -6.65 10.79 -17.18
CA HIS A 57 -6.87 9.84 -18.27
C HIS A 57 -8.31 9.30 -18.21
N GLY A 58 -9.09 9.62 -19.25
CA GLY A 58 -10.46 9.12 -19.38
C GLY A 58 -10.51 7.60 -19.50
N GLN A 59 -11.37 6.96 -18.71
CA GLN A 59 -11.46 5.51 -18.60
C GLN A 59 -12.60 4.97 -19.48
N ARG A 60 -12.26 4.20 -20.53
CA ARG A 60 -13.24 3.36 -21.27
C ARG A 60 -13.29 1.95 -20.69
N ASP A 61 -14.24 1.14 -21.14
CA ASP A 61 -14.52 -0.21 -20.63
C ASP A 61 -13.26 -1.02 -20.28
N TYR A 62 -13.19 -1.54 -19.05
CA TYR A 62 -12.09 -2.34 -18.49
C TYR A 62 -10.71 -1.65 -18.38
N GLN A 63 -10.62 -0.33 -18.60
CA GLN A 63 -9.35 0.44 -18.54
C GLN A 63 -9.17 1.25 -17.25
N CYS A 64 -10.05 1.12 -16.25
CA CYS A 64 -9.96 1.91 -15.02
C CYS A 64 -8.64 1.68 -14.26
N GLY A 65 -8.10 0.45 -14.28
CA GLY A 65 -6.80 0.12 -13.69
C GLY A 65 -5.62 0.79 -14.39
N PRO A 66 -5.36 0.53 -15.68
CA PRO A 66 -4.25 1.14 -16.42
C PRO A 66 -4.31 2.66 -16.43
N ALA A 67 -5.50 3.25 -16.53
CA ALA A 67 -5.68 4.70 -16.48
C ALA A 67 -5.35 5.28 -15.09
N SER A 68 -5.89 4.70 -14.01
CA SER A 68 -5.58 5.14 -12.63
C SER A 68 -4.09 4.99 -12.33
N LEU A 69 -3.47 3.93 -12.85
CA LEU A 69 -2.04 3.71 -12.72
C LEU A 69 -1.24 4.75 -13.51
N ALA A 70 -1.61 5.06 -14.77
CA ALA A 70 -0.95 6.10 -15.56
C ALA A 70 -0.98 7.45 -14.84
N MET A 71 -2.13 7.84 -14.30
CA MET A 71 -2.27 9.09 -13.53
C MET A 71 -1.31 9.12 -12.33
N ALA A 72 -1.26 8.05 -11.54
CA ALA A 72 -0.38 7.96 -10.37
C ALA A 72 1.11 7.94 -10.74
N LEU A 73 1.48 7.22 -11.81
CA LEU A 73 2.86 7.16 -12.30
C LEU A 73 3.33 8.52 -12.83
N GLN A 74 2.48 9.20 -13.60
CA GLN A 74 2.79 10.53 -14.14
C GLN A 74 2.87 11.60 -13.05
N ALA A 75 1.97 11.56 -12.06
CA ALA A 75 2.06 12.44 -10.90
C ALA A 75 3.36 12.23 -10.11
N ALA A 76 3.91 11.02 -10.11
CA ALA A 76 5.23 10.71 -9.55
C ALA A 76 6.39 10.94 -10.54
N GLY A 77 6.17 11.68 -11.63
CA GLY A 77 7.19 12.09 -12.60
C GLY A 77 7.60 11.02 -13.62
N ARG A 78 6.77 10.00 -13.87
CA ARG A 78 7.04 8.97 -14.89
C ARG A 78 6.23 9.23 -16.16
N ASP A 79 6.92 9.42 -17.27
CA ASP A 79 6.29 9.53 -18.58
C ASP A 79 5.84 8.14 -19.06
N VAL A 80 4.54 7.86 -18.90
CA VAL A 80 3.89 6.60 -19.29
C VAL A 80 2.52 6.90 -19.90
N SER A 81 2.07 6.09 -20.85
CA SER A 81 0.71 6.22 -21.40
C SER A 81 -0.16 5.02 -21.01
N VAL A 82 -1.48 5.22 -20.99
CA VAL A 82 -2.45 4.15 -20.69
C VAL A 82 -2.23 2.94 -21.61
N ASP A 83 -2.02 3.17 -22.91
CA ASP A 83 -1.82 2.11 -23.91
C ASP A 83 -0.62 1.21 -23.59
N THR A 84 0.45 1.78 -23.03
CA THR A 84 1.64 1.00 -22.63
C THR A 84 1.39 0.15 -21.37
N LEU A 85 0.41 0.52 -20.55
CA LEU A 85 0.10 -0.15 -19.29
C LEU A 85 -0.96 -1.24 -19.43
N ILE A 86 -1.87 -1.13 -20.42
CA ILE A 86 -2.92 -2.13 -20.67
C ILE A 86 -2.36 -3.57 -20.67
N PRO A 87 -1.34 -3.94 -21.48
CA PRO A 87 -0.86 -5.31 -21.53
C PRO A 87 -0.13 -5.77 -20.24
N GLN A 88 0.25 -4.83 -19.36
CA GLN A 88 1.01 -5.13 -18.13
C GLN A 88 0.09 -5.41 -16.94
N VAL A 89 -1.12 -4.87 -16.96
CA VAL A 89 -2.05 -4.87 -15.82
C VAL A 89 -3.35 -5.61 -16.14
N PHE A 90 -3.72 -5.72 -17.42
CA PHE A 90 -4.95 -6.41 -17.84
C PHE A 90 -4.71 -7.92 -17.99
N LEU A 91 -5.54 -8.73 -17.33
CA LEU A 91 -5.57 -10.18 -17.52
C LEU A 91 -6.88 -10.59 -18.23
N PRO A 92 -6.82 -11.11 -19.48
CA PRO A 92 -8.01 -11.46 -20.25
C PRO A 92 -8.94 -12.46 -19.53
N GLY A 93 -8.39 -13.43 -18.79
CA GLY A 93 -9.17 -14.43 -18.06
C GLY A 93 -9.78 -13.95 -16.73
N ARG A 94 -9.53 -12.70 -16.33
CA ARG A 94 -10.06 -12.09 -15.08
C ARG A 94 -10.81 -10.77 -15.33
N GLU A 95 -11.00 -10.40 -16.60
CA GLU A 95 -11.78 -9.24 -17.06
C GLU A 95 -11.47 -7.94 -16.29
N GLY A 96 -10.19 -7.69 -15.97
CA GLY A 96 -9.82 -6.46 -15.26
C GLY A 96 -8.39 -6.43 -14.73
N SER A 97 -8.09 -5.32 -14.05
CA SER A 97 -6.80 -5.09 -13.38
C SER A 97 -6.81 -5.60 -11.95
N VAL A 98 -5.85 -6.47 -11.67
CA VAL A 98 -5.68 -7.11 -10.36
C VAL A 98 -4.64 -6.36 -9.53
N GLN A 99 -4.87 -6.33 -8.22
CA GLN A 99 -4.09 -5.51 -7.28
C GLN A 99 -2.58 -5.84 -7.26
N PRO A 100 -2.13 -7.12 -7.29
CA PRO A 100 -0.71 -7.43 -7.34
C PRO A 100 -0.01 -6.87 -8.58
N GLU A 101 -0.68 -6.89 -9.73
CA GLU A 101 -0.20 -6.41 -11.02
C GLU A 101 -0.11 -4.89 -11.05
N MET A 102 -1.06 -4.19 -10.41
CA MET A 102 -0.96 -2.74 -10.18
C MET A 102 0.34 -2.40 -9.44
N LEU A 103 0.56 -3.04 -8.28
CA LEU A 103 1.75 -2.78 -7.45
C LEU A 103 3.05 -3.21 -8.15
N ALA A 104 3.03 -4.33 -8.88
CA ALA A 104 4.18 -4.80 -9.65
C ALA A 104 4.55 -3.83 -10.77
N THR A 105 3.56 -3.25 -11.43
CA THR A 105 3.79 -2.29 -12.51
C THR A 105 4.38 -0.99 -11.97
N VAL A 106 3.91 -0.49 -10.82
CA VAL A 106 4.58 0.63 -10.11
C VAL A 106 6.08 0.38 -9.93
N ARG A 107 6.44 -0.82 -9.46
CA ARG A 107 7.84 -1.20 -9.27
C ARG A 107 8.61 -1.27 -10.58
N ARG A 108 8.02 -1.82 -11.65
CA ARG A 108 8.65 -1.85 -12.99
C ARG A 108 8.98 -0.45 -13.51
N HIS A 109 8.20 0.55 -13.11
CA HIS A 109 8.41 1.96 -13.46
C HIS A 109 9.27 2.74 -12.45
N GLY A 110 10.07 2.04 -11.62
CA GLY A 110 11.07 2.70 -10.78
C GLY A 110 10.48 3.50 -9.62
N LEU A 111 9.28 3.15 -9.15
CA LEU A 111 8.64 3.72 -7.98
C LEU A 111 8.35 2.66 -6.93
N VAL A 112 8.24 3.07 -5.67
CA VAL A 112 7.86 2.19 -4.56
C VAL A 112 6.34 2.26 -4.36
N ALA A 113 5.69 1.10 -4.35
CA ALA A 113 4.24 1.01 -4.15
C ALA A 113 3.93 0.75 -2.68
N TYR A 114 3.41 1.73 -1.96
CA TYR A 114 3.07 1.61 -0.55
C TYR A 114 1.57 1.41 -0.35
N ARG A 115 1.19 0.23 0.15
CA ARG A 115 -0.21 -0.05 0.50
C ARG A 115 -0.59 0.74 1.75
N LEU A 116 -1.70 1.45 1.67
CA LEU A 116 -2.23 2.20 2.81
C LEU A 116 -3.05 1.30 3.74
N PRO A 117 -3.12 1.62 5.05
CA PRO A 117 -4.12 1.03 5.93
C PRO A 117 -5.50 1.40 5.38
N GLY A 118 -6.46 0.47 5.43
CA GLY A 118 -7.84 0.69 5.02
C GLY A 118 -8.60 1.61 5.99
N ARG A 119 -8.12 2.84 6.16
CA ARG A 119 -8.65 3.87 7.04
C ARG A 119 -8.77 5.16 6.25
N PHE A 120 -9.92 5.83 6.38
CA PHE A 120 -10.18 7.09 5.68
C PHE A 120 -9.15 8.17 6.06
N THR A 121 -8.72 8.20 7.32
CA THR A 121 -7.68 9.12 7.79
C THR A 121 -6.35 8.94 7.06
N ALA A 122 -5.95 7.70 6.74
CA ALA A 122 -4.70 7.46 6.03
C ALA A 122 -4.75 8.02 4.60
N LEU A 123 -5.89 7.86 3.92
CA LEU A 123 -6.12 8.46 2.60
C LEU A 123 -6.00 9.99 2.65
N LEU A 124 -6.67 10.65 3.61
CA LEU A 124 -6.61 12.10 3.72
C LEU A 124 -5.20 12.61 4.10
N THR A 125 -4.47 11.89 4.95
CA THR A 125 -3.08 12.23 5.30
C THR A 125 -2.16 12.16 4.09
N GLU A 126 -2.31 11.17 3.21
CA GLU A 126 -1.50 11.11 1.98
C GLU A 126 -1.83 12.26 1.01
N LEU A 127 -3.12 12.56 0.82
CA LEU A 127 -3.52 13.71 0.00
C LEU A 127 -2.94 15.01 0.55
N ALA A 128 -3.00 15.22 1.87
CA ALA A 128 -2.43 16.39 2.54
C ALA A 128 -0.90 16.48 2.40
N ALA A 129 -0.22 15.34 2.19
CA ALA A 129 1.21 15.28 1.91
C ALA A 129 1.55 15.50 0.43
N GLY A 130 0.56 15.71 -0.44
CA GLY A 130 0.77 15.89 -1.87
C GLY A 130 0.72 14.59 -2.68
N HIS A 131 0.37 13.46 -2.06
CA HIS A 131 0.41 12.16 -2.72
C HIS A 131 -1.00 11.76 -3.23
N PRO A 132 -1.21 11.65 -4.56
CA PRO A 132 -2.46 11.13 -5.09
C PRO A 132 -2.61 9.65 -4.71
N VAL A 133 -3.84 9.26 -4.34
CA VAL A 133 -4.11 7.93 -3.80
C VAL A 133 -4.93 7.12 -4.80
N VAL A 134 -4.37 6.00 -5.26
CA VAL A 134 -5.13 5.05 -6.09
C VAL A 134 -5.99 4.19 -5.17
N VAL A 135 -7.29 4.10 -5.46
CA VAL A 135 -8.28 3.40 -4.64
C VAL A 135 -9.06 2.39 -5.49
N LEU A 136 -9.52 1.30 -4.86
CA LEU A 136 -10.41 0.33 -5.47
C LEU A 136 -11.79 0.39 -4.82
N GLN A 137 -12.81 0.72 -5.61
CA GLN A 137 -14.21 0.77 -5.18
C GLN A 137 -15.00 -0.38 -5.80
N ASN A 138 -16.09 -0.77 -5.14
CA ASN A 138 -17.17 -1.51 -5.80
C ASN A 138 -18.41 -0.60 -5.87
N LEU A 139 -18.70 -0.11 -7.08
CA LEU A 139 -19.73 0.89 -7.33
C LEU A 139 -21.15 0.29 -7.37
N ALA A 140 -21.26 -1.03 -7.49
CA ALA A 140 -22.54 -1.74 -7.53
C ALA A 140 -22.84 -2.47 -6.22
N LEU A 141 -23.97 -3.18 -6.18
CA LEU A 141 -24.40 -3.93 -5.00
C LEU A 141 -23.54 -5.20 -4.83
N PRO A 142 -23.38 -5.74 -3.61
CA PRO A 142 -22.56 -6.92 -3.35
C PRO A 142 -22.91 -8.14 -4.21
N ALA A 143 -24.18 -8.30 -4.59
CA ALA A 143 -24.66 -9.40 -5.43
C ALA A 143 -24.25 -9.29 -6.92
N TRP A 144 -23.87 -8.10 -7.40
CA TRP A 144 -23.42 -7.82 -8.77
C TRP A 144 -22.29 -6.80 -8.73
N PRO A 145 -21.05 -7.20 -8.42
CA PRO A 145 -19.95 -6.27 -8.20
C PRO A 145 -19.56 -5.52 -9.48
N LEU A 146 -19.27 -4.23 -9.34
CA LEU A 146 -18.66 -3.39 -10.38
C LEU A 146 -17.38 -2.79 -9.80
N TRP A 147 -16.27 -3.50 -10.02
CA TRP A 147 -14.94 -3.11 -9.56
C TRP A 147 -14.42 -1.92 -10.35
N HIS A 148 -13.96 -0.90 -9.64
CA HIS A 148 -13.61 0.38 -10.25
C HIS A 148 -12.41 1.01 -9.55
N TYR A 149 -11.34 1.28 -10.32
CA TYR A 149 -10.22 2.07 -9.83
C TYR A 149 -10.46 3.55 -10.08
N ALA A 150 -10.06 4.37 -9.12
CA ALA A 150 -10.05 5.82 -9.21
C ALA A 150 -8.77 6.36 -8.56
N VAL A 151 -8.50 7.65 -8.81
CA VAL A 151 -7.41 8.36 -8.13
C VAL A 151 -8.02 9.50 -7.31
N ALA A 152 -7.84 9.45 -6.00
CA ALA A 152 -8.18 10.57 -5.15
C ALA A 152 -7.09 11.65 -5.26
N ILE A 153 -7.53 12.90 -5.41
CA ILE A 153 -6.66 14.05 -5.69
C ILE A 153 -6.97 15.25 -4.80
N GLY A 154 -7.94 15.16 -3.91
CA GLY A 154 -8.31 16.29 -3.06
C GLY A 154 -9.45 15.97 -2.10
N TYR A 155 -9.68 16.87 -1.17
CA TYR A 155 -10.79 16.82 -0.23
C TYR A 155 -11.15 18.21 0.29
N ASP A 156 -12.39 18.34 0.78
CA ASP A 156 -12.88 19.45 1.58
C ASP A 156 -13.50 18.89 2.87
N LEU A 157 -12.93 19.27 4.03
CA LEU A 157 -13.42 18.81 5.34
C LEU A 157 -14.74 19.44 5.73
N SER A 158 -14.97 20.73 5.40
CA SER A 158 -16.21 21.44 5.68
C SER A 158 -17.38 20.90 4.86
N GLY A 159 -17.14 20.63 3.58
CA GLY A 159 -18.12 20.06 2.67
C GLY A 159 -18.29 18.55 2.82
N GLU A 160 -17.38 17.89 3.55
CA GLU A 160 -17.24 16.44 3.62
C GLU A 160 -17.22 15.78 2.22
N THR A 161 -16.44 16.37 1.30
CA THR A 161 -16.31 15.89 -0.08
C THR A 161 -14.88 15.45 -0.41
N LEU A 162 -14.78 14.39 -1.19
CA LEU A 162 -13.54 13.87 -1.75
C LEU A 162 -13.54 14.12 -3.27
N THR A 163 -12.43 14.62 -3.81
CA THR A 163 -12.25 14.87 -5.24
C THR A 163 -11.53 13.69 -5.88
N LEU A 164 -12.12 13.12 -6.94
CA LEU A 164 -11.61 11.94 -7.63
C LEU A 164 -11.46 12.17 -9.14
N HIS A 165 -10.36 11.68 -9.72
CA HIS A 165 -10.34 11.31 -11.13
C HIS A 165 -10.94 9.91 -11.30
N THR A 166 -12.09 9.80 -11.98
CA THR A 166 -12.85 8.55 -12.04
C THR A 166 -13.73 8.45 -13.30
N GLY A 167 -13.70 7.31 -13.97
CA GLY A 167 -14.43 7.12 -15.22
C GLY A 167 -13.97 8.09 -16.31
N MET A 168 -14.92 8.73 -16.98
CA MET A 168 -14.68 9.79 -17.97
C MET A 168 -14.74 11.20 -17.36
N THR A 169 -14.73 11.32 -16.03
CA THR A 169 -14.93 12.60 -15.32
C THR A 169 -13.69 12.96 -14.50
N PRO A 170 -12.97 14.04 -14.86
CA PRO A 170 -11.94 14.62 -13.99
C PRO A 170 -12.59 15.30 -12.78
N GLU A 171 -11.83 15.46 -11.69
CA GLU A 171 -12.20 16.26 -10.51
C GLU A 171 -13.62 16.06 -9.98
N ARG A 172 -14.10 14.81 -10.01
CA ARG A 172 -15.44 14.49 -9.54
C ARG A 172 -15.48 14.57 -8.02
N GLU A 173 -16.29 15.49 -7.51
CA GLU A 173 -16.61 15.55 -6.09
C GLU A 173 -17.61 14.46 -5.69
N VAL A 174 -17.30 13.78 -4.57
CA VAL A 174 -18.15 12.74 -3.98
C VAL A 174 -18.18 12.93 -2.47
N ALA A 175 -19.37 12.89 -1.87
CA ALA A 175 -19.51 12.95 -0.41
C ALA A 175 -18.75 11.79 0.28
N PHE A 176 -18.07 12.08 1.39
CA PHE A 176 -17.25 11.13 2.14
C PHE A 176 -17.99 9.83 2.47
N GLY A 177 -19.23 9.92 2.98
CA GLY A 177 -20.04 8.73 3.31
C GLY A 177 -20.34 7.85 2.10
N ARG A 178 -20.63 8.46 0.94
CA ARG A 178 -20.87 7.70 -0.30
C ARG A 178 -19.59 7.03 -0.79
N PHE A 179 -18.47 7.74 -0.76
CA PHE A 179 -17.19 7.18 -1.13
C PHE A 179 -16.82 6.01 -0.22
N ASP A 180 -16.79 6.20 1.11
CA ASP A 180 -16.36 5.16 2.05
C ASP A 180 -17.25 3.92 1.98
N ALA A 181 -18.56 4.07 1.76
CA ALA A 181 -19.47 2.95 1.56
C ALA A 181 -19.12 2.07 0.35
N THR A 182 -18.67 2.67 -0.75
CA THR A 182 -18.24 1.94 -1.95
C THR A 182 -16.80 1.42 -1.85
N TRP A 183 -15.93 2.12 -1.11
CA TRP A 183 -14.55 1.75 -0.88
C TRP A 183 -14.43 0.59 0.13
N ALA A 184 -15.28 0.58 1.15
CA ALA A 184 -15.38 -0.50 2.14
C ALA A 184 -15.67 -1.88 1.51
N ARG A 185 -16.39 -1.92 0.39
CA ARG A 185 -16.69 -3.15 -0.36
C ARG A 185 -15.46 -3.72 -1.09
N GLY A 186 -14.41 -2.93 -1.29
CA GLY A 186 -13.11 -3.36 -1.78
C GLY A 186 -12.05 -3.44 -0.68
N ASP A 187 -12.48 -3.74 0.54
CA ASP A 187 -11.63 -3.81 1.75
C ASP A 187 -10.82 -2.54 2.01
N ARG A 188 -11.35 -1.39 1.57
CA ARG A 188 -10.68 -0.09 1.59
C ARG A 188 -9.26 -0.18 1.02
N TRP A 189 -9.10 -0.92 -0.07
CA TRP A 189 -7.81 -1.08 -0.71
C TRP A 189 -7.37 0.24 -1.36
N ALA A 190 -6.14 0.65 -1.04
CA ALA A 190 -5.51 1.84 -1.59
C ALA A 190 -3.98 1.74 -1.54
N PHE A 191 -3.32 2.48 -2.43
CA PHE A 191 -1.88 2.65 -2.40
C PHE A 191 -1.45 4.02 -2.94
N VAL A 192 -0.22 4.40 -2.61
CA VAL A 192 0.51 5.51 -3.23
C VAL A 192 1.74 4.97 -3.97
N ALA A 193 2.08 5.62 -5.09
CA ALA A 193 3.29 5.33 -5.86
C ALA A 193 4.27 6.48 -5.66
N LEU A 194 5.38 6.22 -4.98
CA LEU A 194 6.33 7.28 -4.59
C LEU A 194 7.73 7.03 -5.16
N PRO A 195 8.49 8.07 -5.51
CA PRO A 195 9.90 7.95 -5.84
C PRO A 195 10.70 7.26 -4.72
N PRO A 196 11.75 6.49 -5.05
CA PRO A 196 12.65 5.96 -4.03
C PRO A 196 13.32 7.14 -3.33
N GLY A 197 13.10 7.26 -2.01
CA GLY A 197 13.53 8.41 -1.21
C GLY A 197 12.37 9.10 -0.49
N GLU A 198 11.15 8.90 -0.98
CA GLU A 198 9.92 9.32 -0.31
C GLU A 198 9.25 8.15 0.41
N LEU A 199 8.53 8.48 1.48
CA LEU A 199 7.81 7.54 2.31
C LEU A 199 6.35 7.99 2.44
N PRO A 200 5.41 7.04 2.58
CA PRO A 200 4.01 7.36 2.90
C PRO A 200 3.93 8.18 4.20
N ALA A 201 3.16 9.26 4.16
CA ALA A 201 2.97 10.15 5.30
C ALA A 201 2.10 9.54 6.40
N ALA A 202 1.15 8.68 6.02
CA ALA A 202 0.14 8.14 6.90
C ALA A 202 0.62 6.95 7.75
N THR A 203 1.62 6.20 7.27
CA THR A 203 2.06 4.97 7.92
C THR A 203 3.45 4.59 7.48
N LEU A 204 4.20 3.86 8.31
CA LEU A 204 5.35 3.08 7.84
C LEU A 204 5.10 1.57 7.89
N ALA A 205 3.89 1.16 8.27
CA ALA A 205 3.48 -0.24 8.24
C ALA A 205 3.58 -0.76 6.80
N GLY A 206 4.33 -1.84 6.62
CA GLY A 206 4.58 -2.43 5.30
C GLY A 206 5.68 -1.75 4.49
N ALA A 207 6.30 -0.65 4.95
CA ALA A 207 7.38 0.02 4.23
C ALA A 207 8.57 -0.91 3.96
N LEU A 208 9.00 -1.69 4.97
CA LEU A 208 10.04 -2.71 4.80
C LEU A 208 9.74 -3.64 3.62
N ARG A 209 8.49 -4.13 3.53
CA ARG A 209 8.09 -5.06 2.48
C ARG A 209 8.03 -4.37 1.12
N ALA A 210 7.46 -3.18 1.06
CA ALA A 210 7.35 -2.39 -0.18
C ALA A 210 8.73 -2.08 -0.77
N ILE A 211 9.69 -1.67 0.08
CA ILE A 211 11.07 -1.36 -0.34
C ILE A 211 11.81 -2.64 -0.75
N ALA A 212 11.65 -3.75 0.00
CA ALA A 212 12.25 -5.03 -0.39
C ALA A 212 11.68 -5.57 -1.72
N ASP A 213 10.38 -5.45 -1.94
CA ASP A 213 9.74 -5.83 -3.21
C ASP A 213 10.23 -4.96 -4.36
N PHE A 214 10.45 -3.66 -4.11
CA PHE A 214 11.04 -2.73 -5.08
C PHE A 214 12.49 -3.11 -5.40
N GLU A 215 13.31 -3.37 -4.38
CA GLU A 215 14.70 -3.80 -4.54
C GLU A 215 14.82 -5.09 -5.34
N ALA A 216 13.92 -6.06 -5.15
CA ALA A 216 13.90 -7.30 -5.91
C ALA A 216 13.68 -7.09 -7.43
N VAL A 217 13.06 -5.97 -7.83
CA VAL A 217 12.76 -5.65 -9.23
C VAL A 217 13.80 -4.68 -9.82
N GLN A 218 14.18 -3.65 -9.07
CA GLN A 218 15.01 -2.54 -9.57
C GLN A 218 16.48 -2.62 -9.12
N GLY A 219 16.80 -3.55 -8.21
CA GLY A 219 18.13 -3.75 -7.66
C GLY A 219 18.48 -2.81 -6.50
N SER A 220 19.50 -3.19 -5.74
CA SER A 220 19.93 -2.51 -4.50
C SER A 220 20.31 -1.05 -4.71
N ARG A 221 20.95 -0.71 -5.84
CA ARG A 221 21.33 0.67 -6.14
C ARG A 221 20.13 1.60 -6.22
N ALA A 222 19.05 1.16 -6.87
CA ALA A 222 17.82 1.95 -6.98
C ALA A 222 17.08 2.03 -5.64
N ALA A 223 17.18 1.01 -4.78
CA ALA A 223 16.49 0.96 -3.49
C ALA A 223 17.18 1.76 -2.37
N LEU A 224 18.47 2.09 -2.50
CA LEU A 224 19.24 2.82 -1.50
C LEU A 224 18.55 4.09 -0.96
N PRO A 225 17.98 4.98 -1.80
CA PRO A 225 17.28 6.16 -1.30
C PRO A 225 16.09 5.82 -0.40
N ALA A 226 15.32 4.78 -0.72
CA ALA A 226 14.17 4.36 0.07
C ALA A 226 14.59 3.75 1.42
N TRP A 227 15.63 2.91 1.42
CA TRP A 227 16.20 2.38 2.68
C TRP A 227 16.74 3.50 3.57
N ARG A 228 17.45 4.48 2.98
CA ARG A 228 17.96 5.65 3.72
C ARG A 228 16.82 6.45 4.33
N ALA A 229 15.82 6.83 3.53
CA ALA A 229 14.65 7.55 4.02
C ALA A 229 13.97 6.82 5.19
N LEU A 230 13.82 5.49 5.09
CA LEU A 230 13.23 4.69 6.16
C LEU A 230 14.07 4.72 7.44
N THR A 231 15.39 4.58 7.33
CA THR A 231 16.28 4.63 8.50
C THR A 231 16.48 6.03 9.06
N ASP A 232 16.30 7.08 8.25
CA ASP A 232 16.34 8.46 8.72
C ASP A 232 15.06 8.79 9.51
N ARG A 233 13.91 8.26 9.05
CA ARG A 233 12.63 8.41 9.75
C ARG A 233 12.51 7.52 10.99
N GLN A 234 13.14 6.35 10.99
CA GLN A 234 13.11 5.36 12.08
C GLN A 234 14.53 4.84 12.36
N PRO A 235 15.36 5.63 13.09
CA PRO A 235 16.79 5.36 13.26
C PRO A 235 17.13 4.12 14.09
N GLU A 236 16.16 3.56 14.81
CA GLU A 236 16.29 2.37 15.66
C GLU A 236 15.57 1.15 15.07
N TRP A 237 15.06 1.23 13.83
CA TRP A 237 14.40 0.07 13.22
C TRP A 237 15.44 -0.92 12.68
N ALA A 238 15.81 -1.92 13.50
CA ALA A 238 16.87 -2.87 13.21
C ALA A 238 16.75 -3.56 11.83
N MET A 239 15.56 -4.00 11.44
CA MET A 239 15.33 -4.62 10.13
C MET A 239 15.50 -3.63 8.95
N ALA A 240 15.18 -2.35 9.13
CA ALA A 240 15.42 -1.34 8.10
C ALA A 240 16.92 -1.04 7.96
N LEU A 241 17.64 -0.95 9.08
CA LEU A 241 19.10 -0.81 9.11
C LEU A 241 19.80 -2.00 8.47
N PHE A 242 19.30 -3.21 8.73
CA PHE A 242 19.76 -4.42 8.06
C PHE A 242 19.52 -4.38 6.54
N GLY A 243 18.34 -3.96 6.10
CA GLY A 243 18.04 -3.74 4.67
C GLY A 243 18.99 -2.73 4.02
N LEU A 244 19.23 -1.58 4.68
CA LEU A 244 20.20 -0.59 4.23
C LEU A 244 21.62 -1.17 4.13
N GLY A 245 22.03 -1.96 5.13
CA GLY A 245 23.33 -2.64 5.13
C GLY A 245 23.51 -3.59 3.97
N ASN A 246 22.47 -4.40 3.68
CA ASN A 246 22.47 -5.31 2.53
C ASN A 246 22.57 -4.55 1.20
N ALA A 247 21.77 -3.49 1.04
CA ALA A 247 21.78 -2.70 -0.18
C ALA A 247 23.12 -1.98 -0.40
N ARG A 248 23.74 -1.47 0.67
CA ARG A 248 25.09 -0.87 0.62
C ARG A 248 26.16 -1.90 0.28
N HIS A 249 26.11 -3.08 0.90
CA HIS A 249 27.05 -4.17 0.59
C HIS A 249 26.95 -4.59 -0.88
N ALA A 250 25.73 -4.82 -1.38
CA ALA A 250 25.47 -5.20 -2.77
C ALA A 250 25.91 -4.13 -3.78
N THR A 251 26.05 -2.88 -3.36
CA THR A 251 26.47 -1.76 -4.21
C THR A 251 27.93 -1.38 -4.03
N GLY A 252 28.69 -2.11 -3.20
CA GLY A 252 30.12 -1.91 -2.97
C GLY A 252 30.47 -0.88 -1.88
N ASP A 253 29.47 -0.28 -1.22
CA ASP A 253 29.69 0.61 -0.06
C ASP A 253 29.94 -0.23 1.21
N ILE A 254 31.10 -0.88 1.26
CA ILE A 254 31.47 -1.79 2.35
C ILE A 254 31.53 -1.06 3.70
N ALA A 255 32.09 0.16 3.72
CA ALA A 255 32.19 0.96 4.94
C ALA A 255 30.79 1.34 5.46
N GLY A 256 29.91 1.84 4.59
CA GLY A 256 28.55 2.17 4.96
C GLY A 256 27.71 0.95 5.33
N ALA A 257 27.95 -0.21 4.73
CA ALA A 257 27.30 -1.47 5.09
C ALA A 257 27.68 -1.91 6.51
N ARG A 258 28.98 -1.88 6.85
CA ARG A 258 29.48 -2.18 8.20
C ARG A 258 28.85 -1.28 9.26
N VAL A 259 28.72 0.02 8.97
CA VAL A 259 28.04 0.98 9.86
C VAL A 259 26.56 0.61 10.04
N ALA A 260 25.86 0.30 8.96
CA ALA A 260 24.44 -0.03 9.01
C ALA A 260 24.18 -1.35 9.76
N PHE A 261 24.97 -2.40 9.51
CA PHE A 261 24.84 -3.67 10.24
C PHE A 261 25.15 -3.52 11.72
N ARG A 262 26.19 -2.76 12.08
CA ARG A 262 26.49 -2.48 13.49
C ARG A 262 25.32 -1.77 14.17
N ARG A 263 24.76 -0.72 13.55
CA ARG A 263 23.55 -0.06 14.07
C ARG A 263 22.36 -1.01 14.17
N ALA A 264 22.19 -1.93 13.21
CA ALA A 264 21.13 -2.94 13.28
C ALA A 264 21.30 -3.86 14.50
N THR A 265 22.54 -4.26 14.81
CA THR A 265 22.85 -5.09 15.98
C THR A 265 22.76 -4.35 17.31
N GLU A 266 22.95 -3.02 17.30
CA GLU A 266 22.74 -2.16 18.47
C GLU A 266 21.25 -1.97 18.75
N ALA A 267 20.45 -1.77 17.69
CA ALA A 267 19.01 -1.62 17.77
C ALA A 267 18.28 -2.92 18.15
N ASP A 268 18.76 -4.06 17.63
CA ASP A 268 18.27 -5.39 18.01
C ASP A 268 19.46 -6.35 18.18
N PRO A 269 19.91 -6.57 19.43
CA PRO A 269 20.99 -7.51 19.73
C PRO A 269 20.67 -8.97 19.41
N GLU A 270 19.41 -9.32 19.14
CA GLU A 270 18.95 -10.67 18.77
C GLU A 270 18.75 -10.83 17.26
N LEU A 271 19.04 -9.80 16.46
CA LEU A 271 19.00 -9.89 15.00
C LEU A 271 20.23 -10.66 14.44
N ALA A 272 20.19 -11.99 14.56
CA ALA A 272 21.22 -12.91 14.08
C ALA A 272 21.74 -12.63 12.65
N PRO A 273 20.91 -12.35 11.62
CA PRO A 273 21.42 -12.09 10.28
C PRO A 273 22.28 -10.82 10.18
N ALA A 274 22.03 -9.81 11.03
CA ALA A 274 22.87 -8.61 11.06
C ALA A 274 24.26 -8.92 11.64
N TRP A 275 24.32 -9.72 12.71
CA TRP A 275 25.58 -10.21 13.28
C TRP A 275 26.36 -11.07 12.27
N LEU A 276 25.68 -11.96 11.55
CA LEU A 276 26.30 -12.75 10.48
C LEU A 276 26.95 -11.88 9.41
N ASN A 277 26.21 -10.90 8.89
CA ASN A 277 26.73 -10.03 7.83
C ASN A 277 27.86 -9.13 8.36
N LEU A 278 27.77 -8.65 9.59
CA LEU A 278 28.86 -7.91 10.22
C LEU A 278 30.13 -8.75 10.35
N GLY A 279 30.00 -10.02 10.75
CA GLY A 279 31.13 -10.96 10.84
C GLY A 279 31.76 -11.28 9.49
N GLN A 280 30.94 -11.44 8.44
CA GLN A 280 31.42 -11.63 7.07
C GLN A 280 32.25 -10.44 6.60
N LEU A 281 31.77 -9.20 6.82
CA LEU A 281 32.51 -7.99 6.45
C LEU A 281 33.79 -7.77 7.27
N ALA A 282 33.80 -8.21 8.53
CA ALA A 282 35.00 -8.17 9.37
C ALA A 282 36.05 -9.17 8.87
N ARG A 283 35.64 -10.42 8.58
CA ARG A 283 36.51 -11.46 8.02
C ARG A 283 37.14 -11.01 6.71
N GLN A 284 36.35 -10.47 5.79
CA GLN A 284 36.83 -9.96 4.49
C GLN A 284 37.86 -8.83 4.63
N ALA A 285 37.82 -8.07 5.73
CA ALA A 285 38.78 -7.00 6.01
C ALA A 285 40.01 -7.49 6.79
N GLY A 286 40.09 -8.77 7.15
CA GLY A 286 41.15 -9.31 8.00
C GLY A 286 40.97 -9.02 9.49
N ASP A 287 39.82 -8.46 9.89
CA ASP A 287 39.49 -8.17 11.29
C ASP A 287 38.99 -9.45 12.00
N LEU A 288 39.85 -10.47 12.08
CA LEU A 288 39.44 -11.84 12.45
C LEU A 288 38.86 -11.92 13.88
N ALA A 289 39.34 -11.10 14.81
CA ALA A 289 38.80 -11.03 16.17
C ALA A 289 37.35 -10.52 16.20
N ASP A 290 37.05 -9.50 15.41
CA ASP A 290 35.71 -8.93 15.28
C ASP A 290 34.76 -9.88 14.55
N ALA A 291 35.27 -10.57 13.52
CA ALA A 291 34.55 -11.61 12.82
C ALA A 291 34.13 -12.75 13.77
N ARG A 292 35.09 -13.26 14.56
CA ARG A 292 34.84 -14.34 15.55
C ARG A 292 33.80 -13.93 16.58
N ARG A 293 33.89 -12.70 17.11
CA ARG A 293 32.89 -12.14 18.03
C ARG A 293 31.50 -12.10 17.41
N ALA A 294 31.38 -11.55 16.20
CA ALA A 294 30.10 -11.42 15.52
C ALA A 294 29.47 -12.78 15.18
N PHE A 295 30.25 -13.73 14.65
CA PHE A 295 29.77 -15.10 14.40
C PHE A 295 29.38 -15.82 15.69
N SER A 296 30.14 -15.64 16.78
CA SER A 296 29.81 -16.21 18.08
C SER A 296 28.48 -15.66 18.62
N ARG A 297 28.25 -14.35 18.46
CA ARG A 297 26.97 -13.74 18.85
C ARG A 297 25.81 -14.29 18.00
N ALA A 298 25.97 -14.38 16.69
CA ALA A 298 24.96 -14.97 15.81
C ALA A 298 24.66 -16.45 16.14
N ALA A 299 25.70 -17.25 16.43
CA ALA A 299 25.58 -18.68 16.76
C ALA A 299 24.89 -18.93 18.12
N ALA A 300 24.89 -17.94 19.02
CA ALA A 300 24.21 -18.02 20.30
C ALA A 300 22.71 -17.72 20.22
N ILE A 301 22.23 -17.13 19.12
CA ILE A 301 20.83 -16.76 18.92
C ILE A 301 20.09 -17.94 18.26
N PRO A 302 19.08 -18.55 18.90
CA PRO A 302 18.29 -19.62 18.28
C PRO A 302 17.54 -19.13 17.05
N GLY A 303 17.54 -19.93 15.98
CA GLY A 303 16.78 -19.61 14.78
C GLY A 303 17.44 -20.10 13.49
N PRO A 304 16.90 -19.72 12.32
CA PRO A 304 17.34 -20.26 11.03
C PRO A 304 18.79 -19.89 10.64
N TRP A 305 19.38 -18.93 11.34
CA TRP A 305 20.74 -18.44 11.09
C TRP A 305 21.79 -19.08 12.01
N GLN A 306 21.37 -19.86 13.01
CA GLN A 306 22.24 -20.36 14.07
C GLN A 306 23.33 -21.29 13.52
N ASP A 307 22.95 -22.32 12.76
CA ASP A 307 23.90 -23.31 12.26
C ASP A 307 24.87 -22.69 11.26
N ARG A 308 24.37 -21.84 10.34
CA ARG A 308 25.22 -21.06 9.43
C ARG A 308 26.25 -20.21 10.18
N ALA A 309 25.90 -19.66 11.35
CA ALA A 309 26.81 -18.88 12.17
C ALA A 309 27.87 -19.76 12.87
N ARG A 310 27.50 -20.97 13.30
CA ARG A 310 28.44 -21.95 13.84
C ARG A 310 29.45 -22.37 12.80
N ASP A 311 28.99 -22.71 11.60
CA ASP A 311 29.84 -23.10 10.47
C ASP A 311 30.80 -21.96 10.09
N ALA A 312 30.29 -20.73 10.01
CA ALA A 312 31.11 -19.56 9.70
C ALA A 312 32.19 -19.29 10.76
N ARG A 313 31.88 -19.55 12.04
CA ARG A 313 32.85 -19.45 13.14
C ARG A 313 33.91 -20.54 13.04
N GLU A 314 33.53 -21.80 12.86
CA GLU A 314 34.47 -22.91 12.77
C GLU A 314 35.43 -22.77 11.58
N ALA A 315 34.91 -22.34 10.42
CA ALA A 315 35.73 -22.05 9.25
C ALA A 315 36.74 -20.92 9.51
N LEU A 316 36.34 -19.88 10.25
CA LEU A 316 37.24 -18.79 10.65
C LEU A 316 38.31 -19.26 11.63
N ASP A 317 37.96 -20.16 12.55
CA ASP A 317 38.89 -20.68 13.55
C ASP A 317 39.99 -21.50 12.86
N THR A 318 39.62 -22.33 11.88
CA THR A 318 40.58 -23.07 11.05
C THR A 318 41.47 -22.14 10.21
N GLU A 319 40.93 -21.03 9.71
CA GLU A 319 41.70 -20.01 8.97
C GLU A 319 42.74 -19.30 9.86
N ILE A 320 42.43 -19.09 11.14
CA ILE A 320 43.35 -18.48 12.10
C ILE A 320 44.47 -19.45 12.51
N ASP A 321 44.16 -20.74 12.56
CA ASP A 321 45.08 -21.78 13.02
C ASP A 321 46.01 -22.31 11.90
N ALA A 322 45.77 -21.94 10.63
CA ALA A 322 46.52 -22.36 9.44
C ALA A 322 47.66 -21.39 9.07
#